data_AF-A0A1R3KID6-F1
#
_entry.id   AF-A0A1R3KID6-F1
#
_cell.length_a   1.000
_cell.length_b   1.000
_cell.length_c   1.000
_cell.angle_alpha   90.00
_cell.angle_beta   90.00
_cell.angle_gamma   90.00
#
_symmetry.space_group_name_H-M   'P 1'
#
loop_
_entity.id
_entity.type
_entity.pdbx_description
1 polymer ?
#
loop_
_entity_poly.entity_id
_entity_poly.type
_entity_poly.pdbx_seq_one_letter_code
_entity_poly.pdbx_strand_id
1 'polypeptide(L)'
;MGFPLTFSASTLSGLPLLHLFYWISFTTTKLILTSATSSSFNLSGKQCCSQRKLVVYGKRVSGLEEAMRIRRERELQGTTKFRRRPPLRRGKVSPRLPVPDHIPKPPYFGSNILPEISSDYQIHDAEGLAKMRAACELAARVLNHAGTLVRPSVTTDEIDKAVHEMIIEAGAYPSPLGYGGFPKSVCTSVNECMCHGIPDSRQLQNGDIINIDVTVYLNGYHGDTSKTFLCGDVAGPLERLVKVTEECMERGIAVCKDGAILKKIGKRISEHAEKYGYGVVERFVGHGVGTIFHSEPIIMHHRNESPGVMLEGQTFTIEPILTMGSIECITWPDNWTTVSADGSPAAQFEHTILITRTESHPFPSHGHGRLNISPPQGHYTTSSVFNSRSSSSKSLTTSAFFNIFKDCRSAETSNPTAKVQQLFVYEMNERDRNSPAVLKLSQKEVNSLGDLVPFTNKLYSGDLQKRLGITAGLCVLIQHVPDLKGDCYEAIYSFYFGDYGHISVQGPYLTYQDSYLAVTGGSGIFEGVYGQVKLQQIVFPFKLFYTFYLKGIPDLPADLLGKPVPPSPTVEPSAAAKATEPQGTIPNFTN
;
A
#
# COMPACT_ATOMS: atom_id res chain seq x y z
N MET A 1 54.53 -39.13 -6.20
CA MET A 1 53.64 -40.18 -5.67
C MET A 1 52.20 -39.79 -5.97
N GLY A 2 51.32 -40.71 -6.37
CA GLY A 2 49.85 -40.54 -6.36
C GLY A 2 49.20 -39.71 -7.49
N PHE A 3 48.72 -40.40 -8.53
CA PHE A 3 47.59 -40.02 -9.42
C PHE A 3 46.29 -40.71 -8.87
N PRO A 4 45.05 -40.57 -9.42
CA PRO A 4 44.33 -39.42 -10.05
C PRO A 4 42.77 -39.42 -9.85
N LEU A 5 42.03 -38.56 -10.63
CA LEU A 5 40.57 -38.62 -10.99
C LEU A 5 39.55 -38.35 -9.83
N THR A 6 38.27 -37.91 -9.99
CA THR A 6 37.41 -37.39 -11.09
C THR A 6 36.14 -36.70 -10.54
N PHE A 7 35.51 -35.80 -11.34
CA PHE A 7 34.09 -35.37 -11.41
C PHE A 7 33.09 -35.60 -10.24
N SER A 8 32.33 -34.55 -9.91
CA SER A 8 30.85 -34.58 -9.91
C SER A 8 30.25 -33.16 -9.93
N ALA A 9 29.04 -33.01 -10.50
CA ALA A 9 28.24 -31.78 -10.45
C ALA A 9 26.95 -32.04 -9.68
N SER A 10 26.46 -31.06 -8.91
CA SER A 10 25.14 -31.13 -8.28
C SER A 10 24.50 -29.76 -8.11
N THR A 11 23.40 -29.57 -8.83
CA THR A 11 22.37 -28.52 -8.67
C THR A 11 21.62 -28.63 -7.34
N LEU A 12 21.13 -27.50 -6.79
CA LEU A 12 19.88 -27.27 -6.02
C LEU A 12 19.85 -25.75 -5.69
N SER A 13 19.02 -24.89 -6.29
CA SER A 13 17.56 -24.71 -6.18
C SER A 13 17.11 -23.87 -4.96
N GLY A 14 16.39 -22.77 -5.19
CA GLY A 14 15.85 -21.92 -4.11
C GLY A 14 15.30 -20.58 -4.58
N LEU A 15 14.26 -20.57 -5.42
CA LEU A 15 13.47 -19.37 -5.75
C LEU A 15 12.02 -19.57 -5.28
N PRO A 16 11.40 -18.62 -4.57
CA PRO A 16 10.00 -18.70 -4.17
C PRO A 16 9.06 -18.41 -5.35
N LEU A 17 7.94 -19.13 -5.41
CA LEU A 17 6.90 -18.95 -6.43
C LEU A 17 6.03 -17.72 -6.14
N LEU A 18 5.87 -16.84 -7.13
CA LEU A 18 4.85 -15.79 -7.14
C LEU A 18 3.76 -16.12 -8.17
N HIS A 19 2.57 -16.45 -7.67
CA HIS A 19 1.39 -16.75 -8.50
C HIS A 19 0.67 -15.47 -8.94
N LEU A 20 0.71 -15.18 -10.25
CA LEU A 20 -0.05 -14.11 -10.89
C LEU A 20 -1.50 -14.55 -11.20
N PHE A 21 -2.49 -13.70 -10.91
CA PHE A 21 -3.88 -13.90 -11.33
C PHE A 21 -4.14 -13.32 -12.73
N TYR A 22 -4.88 -14.05 -13.57
CA TYR A 22 -5.39 -13.57 -14.85
C TYR A 22 -6.66 -12.71 -14.66
N TRP A 23 -6.84 -11.69 -15.50
CA TRP A 23 -8.14 -11.04 -15.71
C TRP A 23 -8.50 -11.03 -17.21
N ILE A 24 -9.69 -11.56 -17.53
CA ILE A 24 -10.24 -11.58 -18.89
C ILE A 24 -11.47 -10.68 -18.91
N SER A 25 -11.46 -9.62 -19.72
CA SER A 25 -12.57 -8.67 -19.80
C SER A 25 -13.67 -9.17 -20.74
N PHE A 26 -14.92 -9.03 -20.30
CA PHE A 26 -16.12 -9.42 -21.05
C PHE A 26 -17.03 -8.22 -21.31
N THR A 27 -17.02 -7.72 -22.55
CA THR A 27 -17.95 -6.68 -22.99
C THR A 27 -19.36 -7.23 -23.19
N THR A 28 -20.36 -6.40 -22.90
CA THR A 28 -21.78 -6.75 -23.08
C THR A 28 -22.49 -5.76 -23.99
N THR A 29 -22.67 -6.18 -25.24
CA THR A 29 -23.54 -5.52 -26.22
C THR A 29 -25.01 -5.66 -25.80
N LYS A 30 -25.79 -4.56 -25.90
CA LYS A 30 -27.25 -4.58 -25.72
C LYS A 30 -27.89 -5.47 -26.79
N LEU A 31 -28.78 -6.38 -26.38
CA LEU A 31 -29.70 -7.08 -27.27
C LEU A 31 -31.09 -6.45 -27.12
N ILE A 32 -31.68 -5.97 -28.21
CA ILE A 32 -33.07 -5.50 -28.24
C ILE A 32 -33.93 -6.69 -28.67
N LEU A 33 -34.89 -7.09 -27.83
CA LEU A 33 -35.94 -8.03 -28.23
C LEU A 33 -37.15 -7.26 -28.74
N THR A 34 -37.45 -7.42 -30.03
CA THR A 34 -38.77 -7.11 -30.61
C THR A 34 -39.47 -8.42 -30.94
N SER A 35 -40.70 -8.59 -30.45
CA SER A 35 -41.55 -9.74 -30.75
C SER A 35 -42.19 -9.62 -32.13
N ALA A 36 -42.02 -10.64 -32.99
CA ALA A 36 -42.94 -10.89 -34.10
C ALA A 36 -42.98 -12.37 -34.49
N THR A 37 -44.22 -12.83 -34.63
CA THR A 37 -44.77 -14.08 -35.15
C THR A 37 -44.04 -14.79 -36.31
N SER A 38 -44.22 -16.11 -36.34
CA SER A 38 -43.87 -17.06 -37.40
C SER A 38 -44.56 -16.83 -38.75
N SER A 39 -43.84 -17.02 -39.86
CA SER A 39 -44.30 -17.82 -41.02
C SER A 39 -43.17 -18.10 -42.03
N SER A 40 -43.38 -19.15 -42.84
CA SER A 40 -42.43 -19.75 -43.80
C SER A 40 -42.22 -18.92 -45.08
N PHE A 41 -41.07 -19.08 -45.77
CA PHE A 41 -40.93 -19.63 -47.15
C PHE A 41 -39.52 -19.45 -47.75
N ASN A 42 -39.18 -20.26 -48.77
CA ASN A 42 -37.91 -20.25 -49.50
C ASN A 42 -37.88 -19.20 -50.64
N LEU A 43 -36.71 -18.64 -50.98
CA LEU A 43 -36.02 -18.81 -52.30
C LEU A 43 -34.84 -17.85 -52.57
N SER A 44 -33.76 -18.40 -53.13
CA SER A 44 -32.88 -17.87 -54.19
C SER A 44 -32.43 -16.39 -54.22
N GLY A 45 -31.11 -16.16 -54.16
CA GLY A 45 -30.47 -14.95 -54.73
C GLY A 45 -28.96 -14.81 -54.41
N LYS A 46 -28.09 -14.89 -55.43
CA LYS A 46 -26.63 -14.73 -55.27
C LYS A 46 -26.23 -13.24 -55.30
N GLN A 47 -25.33 -12.80 -54.42
CA GLN A 47 -24.07 -12.15 -54.87
C GLN A 47 -22.98 -12.18 -53.79
N CYS A 48 -21.72 -12.19 -54.23
CA CYS A 48 -20.54 -12.36 -53.38
C CYS A 48 -19.93 -11.00 -52.97
N CYS A 49 -19.61 -10.83 -51.69
CA CYS A 49 -18.53 -9.95 -51.26
C CYS A 49 -17.87 -10.50 -49.99
N SER A 50 -16.56 -10.77 -50.05
CA SER A 50 -15.81 -11.42 -48.98
C SER A 50 -15.33 -10.41 -47.95
N GLN A 51 -16.05 -10.28 -46.83
CA GLN A 51 -15.52 -9.71 -45.59
C GLN A 51 -15.30 -10.84 -44.58
N ARG A 52 -14.04 -11.15 -44.26
CA ARG A 52 -13.68 -12.05 -43.16
C ARG A 52 -14.02 -11.38 -41.82
N LYS A 53 -15.25 -11.60 -41.32
CA LYS A 53 -15.58 -11.27 -39.93
C LYS A 53 -14.77 -12.15 -38.98
N LEU A 54 -13.90 -11.53 -38.19
CA LEU A 54 -13.25 -12.18 -37.06
C LEU A 54 -14.30 -12.41 -35.95
N VAL A 55 -14.79 -13.65 -35.82
CA VAL A 55 -15.76 -14.02 -34.77
C VAL A 55 -14.99 -14.33 -33.48
N VAL A 56 -14.96 -13.36 -32.56
CA VAL A 56 -14.41 -13.56 -31.21
C VAL A 56 -15.43 -14.32 -30.37
N TYR A 57 -15.17 -15.61 -30.11
CA TYR A 57 -15.96 -16.41 -29.18
C TYR A 57 -15.66 -16.02 -27.72
N GLY A 58 -16.35 -14.99 -27.24
CA GLY A 58 -16.43 -14.73 -25.81
C GLY A 58 -17.36 -15.74 -25.12
N LYS A 59 -16.81 -16.78 -24.48
CA LYS A 59 -17.56 -17.59 -23.50
C LYS A 59 -17.81 -16.79 -22.21
N ARG A 60 -18.95 -16.11 -22.09
CA ARG A 60 -19.42 -15.69 -20.76
C ARG A 60 -19.69 -16.95 -19.95
N VAL A 61 -18.85 -17.19 -18.94
CA VAL A 61 -19.09 -18.20 -17.92
C VAL A 61 -20.39 -17.83 -17.21
N SER A 62 -21.38 -18.70 -17.27
CA SER A 62 -22.64 -18.49 -16.58
C SER A 62 -22.43 -18.49 -15.06
N GLY A 63 -23.27 -17.78 -14.30
CA GLY A 63 -23.22 -17.85 -12.83
C GLY A 63 -23.39 -19.28 -12.30
N LEU A 64 -24.02 -20.16 -13.09
CA LEU A 64 -24.12 -21.59 -12.82
C LEU A 64 -22.77 -22.32 -13.00
N GLU A 65 -22.02 -22.03 -14.06
CA GLU A 65 -20.67 -22.59 -14.26
C GLU A 65 -19.68 -22.11 -13.20
N GLU A 66 -19.74 -20.84 -12.78
CA GLU A 66 -18.91 -20.32 -11.69
C GLU A 66 -19.27 -20.98 -10.35
N ALA A 67 -20.57 -21.13 -10.06
CA ALA A 67 -21.04 -21.88 -8.89
C ALA A 67 -20.62 -23.36 -8.95
N MET A 68 -20.63 -23.99 -10.13
CA MET A 68 -20.12 -25.36 -10.32
C MET A 68 -18.59 -25.43 -10.18
N ARG A 69 -17.85 -24.39 -10.55
CA ARG A 69 -16.39 -24.31 -10.35
C ARG A 69 -16.05 -24.20 -8.86
N ILE A 70 -16.69 -23.28 -8.14
CA ILE A 70 -16.57 -23.13 -6.69
C ILE A 70 -16.97 -24.43 -5.98
N ARG A 71 -18.06 -25.07 -6.41
CA ARG A 71 -18.48 -26.37 -5.89
C ARG A 71 -17.43 -27.46 -6.11
N ARG A 72 -16.84 -27.56 -7.31
CA ARG A 72 -15.74 -28.51 -7.60
C ARG A 72 -14.48 -28.22 -6.79
N GLU A 73 -14.13 -26.94 -6.60
CA GLU A 73 -13.01 -26.53 -5.75
C GLU A 73 -13.25 -26.95 -4.29
N ARG A 74 -14.47 -26.77 -3.77
CA ARG A 74 -14.88 -27.27 -2.43
C ARG A 74 -14.91 -28.81 -2.34
N GLU A 75 -15.39 -29.50 -3.38
CA GLU A 75 -15.41 -30.97 -3.44
C GLU A 75 -13.99 -31.56 -3.48
N LEU A 76 -13.04 -30.89 -4.15
CA LEU A 76 -11.61 -31.24 -4.11
C LEU A 76 -11.01 -30.99 -2.71
N GLN A 77 -11.31 -29.84 -2.09
CA GLN A 77 -10.87 -29.50 -0.72
C GLN A 77 -11.39 -30.49 0.34
N GLY A 78 -12.61 -31.02 0.16
CA GLY A 78 -13.23 -31.99 1.08
C GLY A 78 -12.52 -33.34 1.19
N THR A 79 -11.48 -33.61 0.37
CA THR A 79 -10.74 -34.88 0.38
C THR A 79 -9.43 -34.84 1.20
N THR A 80 -8.85 -33.66 1.45
CA THR A 80 -7.64 -33.53 2.26
C THR A 80 -7.98 -33.43 3.74
N LYS A 81 -7.89 -34.56 4.47
CA LYS A 81 -7.92 -34.57 5.94
C LYS A 81 -6.74 -33.75 6.49
N PHE A 82 -6.99 -32.49 6.84
CA PHE A 82 -6.00 -31.64 7.50
C PHE A 82 -5.56 -32.30 8.80
N ARG A 83 -4.26 -32.54 8.95
CA ARG A 83 -3.70 -33.21 10.14
C ARG A 83 -3.74 -32.22 11.30
N ARG A 84 -4.80 -32.29 12.11
CA ARG A 84 -5.00 -31.42 13.28
C ARG A 84 -3.73 -31.33 14.12
N ARG A 85 -3.24 -30.11 14.32
CA ARG A 85 -2.15 -29.81 15.25
C ARG A 85 -2.63 -30.11 16.69
N PRO A 86 -1.74 -30.38 17.65
CA PRO A 86 -2.10 -30.33 19.06
C PRO A 86 -2.67 -28.94 19.39
N PRO A 87 -3.77 -28.84 20.16
CA PRO A 87 -4.32 -27.54 20.55
C PRO A 87 -3.29 -26.66 21.25
N LEU A 88 -3.37 -25.36 21.00
CA LEU A 88 -2.55 -24.36 21.67
C LEU A 88 -2.68 -24.44 23.19
N ARG A 89 -1.56 -24.13 23.84
CA ARG A 89 -1.43 -24.07 25.29
C ARG A 89 -0.71 -22.79 25.65
N ARG A 90 -1.20 -22.13 26.70
CA ARG A 90 -0.56 -20.96 27.31
C ARG A 90 0.84 -21.34 27.82
N GLY A 91 1.84 -20.58 27.40
CA GLY A 91 3.19 -20.61 27.92
C GLY A 91 3.34 -19.79 29.20
N LYS A 92 4.59 -19.54 29.60
CA LYS A 92 4.91 -18.65 30.71
C LYS A 92 5.00 -17.21 30.21
N VAL A 93 4.10 -16.35 30.67
CA VAL A 93 4.17 -14.89 30.43
C VAL A 93 5.29 -14.31 31.31
N SER A 94 6.18 -13.50 30.73
CA SER A 94 7.23 -12.79 31.47
C SER A 94 6.69 -11.50 32.11
N PRO A 95 7.40 -10.87 33.08
CA PRO A 95 6.98 -9.61 33.67
C PRO A 95 6.76 -8.49 32.64
N ARG A 96 5.92 -7.52 33.00
CA ARG A 96 5.66 -6.34 32.17
C ARG A 96 6.95 -5.54 31.93
N LEU A 97 7.21 -5.16 30.69
CA LEU A 97 8.38 -4.37 30.31
C LEU A 97 8.21 -2.89 30.75
N PRO A 98 9.28 -2.22 31.22
CA PRO A 98 9.21 -0.86 31.75
C PRO A 98 9.19 0.19 30.63
N VAL A 99 8.32 1.19 30.77
CA VAL A 99 8.28 2.36 29.88
C VAL A 99 9.00 3.53 30.56
N PRO A 100 10.00 4.18 29.95
CA PRO A 100 10.68 5.34 30.53
C PRO A 100 9.74 6.52 30.83
N ASP A 101 10.06 7.31 31.86
CA ASP A 101 9.20 8.39 32.32
C ASP A 101 8.96 9.48 31.26
N HIS A 102 9.95 9.76 30.41
CA HIS A 102 9.89 10.78 29.36
C HIS A 102 8.97 10.43 28.19
N ILE A 103 8.60 9.16 28.00
CA ILE A 103 7.68 8.72 26.95
C ILE A 103 6.26 9.21 27.29
N PRO A 104 5.56 9.94 26.40
CA PRO A 104 4.16 10.33 26.61
C PRO A 104 3.26 9.10 26.80
N LYS A 105 2.42 9.12 27.84
CA LYS A 105 1.58 7.99 28.24
C LYS A 105 0.12 8.26 27.88
N PRO A 106 -0.64 7.28 27.37
CA PRO A 106 -2.04 7.45 27.01
C PRO A 106 -2.95 7.58 28.25
N PRO A 107 -4.19 8.09 28.13
CA PRO A 107 -5.06 8.40 29.27
C PRO A 107 -5.41 7.22 30.19
N TYR A 108 -5.35 5.98 29.69
CA TYR A 108 -5.59 4.76 30.47
C TYR A 108 -4.35 4.25 31.24
N PHE A 109 -3.19 4.89 31.11
CA PHE A 109 -1.97 4.48 31.78
C PHE A 109 -2.15 4.46 33.31
N GLY A 110 -1.74 3.35 33.95
CA GLY A 110 -1.91 3.14 35.39
C GLY A 110 -3.27 2.57 35.80
N SER A 111 -4.25 2.51 34.88
CA SER A 111 -5.51 1.77 35.08
C SER A 111 -5.41 0.34 34.57
N ASN A 112 -6.12 -0.58 35.23
CA ASN A 112 -6.39 -1.93 34.70
C ASN A 112 -7.86 -2.09 34.25
N ILE A 113 -8.66 -1.01 34.31
CA ILE A 113 -10.04 -1.01 33.83
C ILE A 113 -10.01 -0.85 32.31
N LEU A 114 -10.70 -1.73 31.58
CA LEU A 114 -10.86 -1.62 30.14
C LEU A 114 -11.70 -0.37 29.84
N PRO A 115 -11.21 0.61 29.04
CA PRO A 115 -12.01 1.75 28.65
C PRO A 115 -13.25 1.33 27.85
N GLU A 116 -14.38 2.01 28.10
CA GLU A 116 -15.55 1.90 27.22
C GLU A 116 -15.22 2.50 25.85
N ILE A 117 -15.84 1.97 24.80
CA ILE A 117 -15.67 2.49 23.43
C ILE A 117 -16.28 3.90 23.40
N SER A 118 -15.46 4.92 23.06
CA SER A 118 -15.98 6.28 22.99
C SER A 118 -16.97 6.45 21.83
N SER A 119 -18.05 7.19 22.05
CA SER A 119 -18.96 7.64 20.99
C SER A 119 -18.35 8.65 20.02
N ASP A 120 -17.13 9.13 20.28
CA ASP A 120 -16.47 10.17 19.48
C ASP A 120 -15.93 9.62 18.15
N TYR A 121 -16.27 10.32 17.07
CA TYR A 121 -15.78 10.02 15.73
C TYR A 121 -14.40 10.67 15.55
N GLN A 122 -13.38 9.87 15.26
CA GLN A 122 -12.00 10.37 15.06
C GLN A 122 -11.87 11.08 13.70
N ILE A 123 -12.27 12.35 13.65
CA ILE A 123 -12.19 13.23 12.48
C ILE A 123 -11.11 14.28 12.75
N HIS A 124 -10.14 14.39 11.84
CA HIS A 124 -8.91 15.16 12.09
C HIS A 124 -8.79 16.38 11.18
N ASP A 125 -8.19 17.44 11.72
CA ASP A 125 -7.68 18.56 10.93
C ASP A 125 -6.32 18.25 10.31
N ALA A 126 -5.70 19.22 9.64
CA ALA A 126 -4.41 19.02 8.96
C ALA A 126 -3.26 18.64 9.91
N GLU A 127 -3.28 19.09 11.18
CA GLU A 127 -2.25 18.77 12.17
C GLU A 127 -2.48 17.37 12.76
N GLY A 128 -3.73 17.04 13.11
CA GLY A 128 -4.12 15.70 13.55
C GLY A 128 -3.83 14.65 12.49
N LEU A 129 -4.09 14.94 11.20
CA LEU A 129 -3.74 14.05 10.09
C LEU A 129 -2.23 13.85 9.92
N ALA A 130 -1.40 14.84 10.24
CA ALA A 130 0.05 14.69 10.23
C ALA A 130 0.53 13.76 11.37
N LYS A 131 -0.04 13.92 12.57
CA LYS A 131 0.26 13.07 13.73
C LYS A 131 -0.23 11.64 13.55
N MET A 132 -1.45 11.45 13.03
CA MET A 132 -1.98 10.13 12.65
C MET A 132 -1.08 9.41 11.65
N ARG A 133 -0.61 10.10 10.60
CA ARG A 133 0.34 9.50 9.65
C ARG A 133 1.63 9.07 10.32
N ALA A 134 2.21 9.90 11.18
CA ALA A 134 3.44 9.56 11.89
C ALA A 134 3.25 8.33 12.82
N ALA A 135 2.12 8.23 13.52
CA ALA A 135 1.78 7.08 14.36
C ALA A 135 1.60 5.80 13.52
N CYS A 136 0.79 5.85 12.45
CA CYS A 136 0.57 4.70 11.56
C CYS A 136 1.86 4.28 10.82
N GLU A 137 2.71 5.22 10.40
CA GLU A 137 4.00 4.93 9.77
C GLU A 137 4.97 4.26 10.75
N LEU A 138 4.98 4.67 12.02
CA LEU A 138 5.74 3.97 13.05
C LEU A 138 5.19 2.56 13.30
N ALA A 139 3.88 2.39 13.47
CA ALA A 139 3.25 1.09 13.65
C ALA A 139 3.58 0.12 12.50
N ALA A 140 3.47 0.59 11.25
CA ALA A 140 3.83 -0.19 10.07
C ALA A 140 5.32 -0.56 10.03
N ARG A 141 6.24 0.33 10.43
CA ARG A 141 7.68 0.00 10.53
C ARG A 141 7.94 -1.05 11.62
N VAL A 142 7.28 -0.95 12.76
CA VAL A 142 7.39 -1.91 13.87
C VAL A 142 6.81 -3.27 13.48
N LEU A 143 5.64 -3.33 12.83
CA LEU A 143 5.05 -4.56 12.31
C LEU A 143 5.95 -5.24 11.26
N ASN A 144 6.54 -4.46 10.35
CA ASN A 144 7.50 -4.98 9.38
C ASN A 144 8.76 -5.57 10.07
N HIS A 145 9.28 -4.89 11.09
CA HIS A 145 10.41 -5.41 11.88
C HIS A 145 10.03 -6.71 12.60
N ALA A 146 8.90 -6.74 13.31
CA ALA A 146 8.39 -7.92 14.00
C ALA A 146 8.25 -9.12 13.04
N GLY A 147 7.77 -8.89 11.83
CA GLY A 147 7.68 -9.89 10.76
C GLY A 147 9.03 -10.54 10.40
N THR A 148 10.15 -9.82 10.49
CA THR A 148 11.50 -10.38 10.23
C THR A 148 11.96 -11.37 11.31
N LEU A 149 11.33 -11.35 12.49
CA LEU A 149 11.63 -12.24 13.61
C LEU A 149 10.85 -13.56 13.54
N VAL A 150 9.84 -13.66 12.67
CA VAL A 150 8.97 -14.84 12.53
C VAL A 150 9.73 -15.99 11.88
N ARG A 151 10.23 -16.90 12.72
CA ARG A 151 10.89 -18.15 12.32
C ARG A 151 10.74 -19.21 13.42
N PRO A 152 10.91 -20.51 13.10
CA PRO A 152 10.83 -21.56 14.10
C PRO A 152 11.77 -21.34 15.29
N SER A 153 11.37 -21.83 16.46
CA SER A 153 12.06 -21.72 17.75
C SER A 153 12.12 -20.33 18.40
N VAL A 154 11.74 -19.24 17.71
CA VAL A 154 11.56 -17.92 18.34
C VAL A 154 10.27 -17.91 19.17
N THR A 155 10.31 -17.37 20.38
CA THR A 155 9.12 -17.21 21.24
C THR A 155 8.35 -15.93 20.93
N THR A 156 7.05 -15.91 21.20
CA THR A 156 6.27 -14.67 21.08
C THR A 156 6.73 -13.61 22.09
N ASP A 157 7.23 -14.01 23.26
CA ASP A 157 7.87 -13.13 24.26
C ASP A 157 9.20 -12.48 23.78
N GLU A 158 9.90 -13.07 22.80
CA GLU A 158 11.05 -12.43 22.14
C GLU A 158 10.60 -11.38 21.11
N ILE A 159 9.50 -11.65 20.38
CA ILE A 159 8.90 -10.68 19.45
C ILE A 159 8.36 -9.46 20.21
N ASP A 160 7.67 -9.67 21.34
CA ASP A 160 7.19 -8.59 22.23
C ASP A 160 8.32 -7.68 22.73
N LYS A 161 9.48 -8.23 23.11
CA LYS A 161 10.63 -7.43 23.56
C LYS A 161 11.19 -6.55 22.45
N ALA A 162 11.41 -7.11 21.25
CA ALA A 162 11.93 -6.35 20.12
C ALA A 162 10.95 -5.27 19.65
N VAL A 163 9.64 -5.58 19.63
CA VAL A 163 8.58 -4.60 19.35
C VAL A 163 8.56 -3.50 20.41
N HIS A 164 8.61 -3.85 21.70
CA HIS A 164 8.67 -2.89 22.79
C HIS A 164 9.88 -1.96 22.67
N GLU A 165 11.08 -2.52 22.52
CA GLU A 165 12.34 -1.78 22.40
C GLU A 165 12.27 -0.78 21.23
N MET A 166 11.88 -1.22 20.03
CA MET A 166 11.75 -0.36 18.86
C MET A 166 10.70 0.76 19.03
N ILE A 167 9.59 0.51 19.73
CA ILE A 167 8.57 1.53 20.03
C ILE A 167 9.13 2.58 21.01
N ILE A 168 9.84 2.15 22.05
CA ILE A 168 10.43 3.04 23.05
C ILE A 168 11.58 3.87 22.45
N GLU A 169 12.45 3.28 21.63
CA GLU A 169 13.50 3.99 20.88
C GLU A 169 12.93 5.05 19.94
N ALA A 170 11.75 4.82 19.37
CA ALA A 170 11.02 5.77 18.53
C ALA A 170 10.29 6.87 19.32
N GLY A 171 10.42 6.92 20.65
CA GLY A 171 9.78 7.94 21.51
C GLY A 171 8.27 7.73 21.71
N ALA A 172 7.76 6.54 21.40
CA ALA A 172 6.33 6.21 21.46
C ALA A 172 6.01 5.24 22.61
N TYR A 173 4.71 5.11 22.92
CA TYR A 173 4.20 4.17 23.91
C TYR A 173 3.52 2.97 23.20
N PRO A 174 3.77 1.71 23.59
CA PRO A 174 3.07 0.55 23.02
C PRO A 174 1.64 0.48 23.55
N SER A 175 0.64 0.83 22.74
CA SER A 175 -0.75 1.07 23.21
C SER A 175 -1.38 -0.12 23.94
N PRO A 176 -1.21 -1.40 23.51
CA PRO A 176 -1.77 -2.54 24.23
C PRO A 176 -1.28 -2.63 25.68
N LEU A 177 -0.10 -2.10 26.00
CA LEU A 177 0.54 -2.28 27.29
C LEU A 177 -0.29 -1.66 28.42
N GLY A 178 -0.93 -2.50 29.23
CA GLY A 178 -1.84 -2.12 30.31
C GLY A 178 -3.23 -1.71 29.88
N TYR A 179 -3.57 -1.71 28.60
CA TYR A 179 -4.93 -1.42 28.14
C TYR A 179 -5.87 -2.49 28.70
N GLY A 180 -6.83 -2.11 29.56
CA GLY A 180 -7.65 -3.07 30.32
C GLY A 180 -6.87 -4.08 31.16
N GLY A 181 -5.62 -3.78 31.53
CA GLY A 181 -4.72 -4.71 32.20
C GLY A 181 -4.01 -5.72 31.28
N PHE A 182 -4.06 -5.58 29.95
CA PHE A 182 -3.28 -6.43 29.03
C PHE A 182 -1.78 -6.34 29.37
N PRO A 183 -1.07 -7.47 29.52
CA PRO A 183 0.26 -7.46 30.16
C PRO A 183 1.43 -7.11 29.24
N LYS A 184 1.20 -7.00 27.92
CA LYS A 184 2.24 -7.00 26.88
C LYS A 184 2.12 -5.84 25.89
N SER A 185 3.13 -5.66 25.04
CA SER A 185 3.31 -4.48 24.19
C SER A 185 2.68 -4.64 22.79
N VAL A 186 2.35 -5.88 22.45
CA VAL A 186 1.90 -6.33 21.13
C VAL A 186 1.00 -7.56 21.32
N CYS A 187 0.09 -7.82 20.39
CA CYS A 187 -0.66 -9.08 20.35
C CYS A 187 0.02 -10.06 19.38
N THR A 188 0.07 -11.35 19.74
CA THR A 188 0.64 -12.43 18.92
C THR A 188 -0.31 -13.62 18.86
N SER A 189 -1.10 -13.68 17.80
CA SER A 189 -2.19 -14.66 17.64
C SER A 189 -1.78 -15.76 16.68
N VAL A 190 -1.41 -16.93 17.21
CA VAL A 190 -0.92 -18.08 16.44
C VAL A 190 -2.07 -19.04 16.07
N ASN A 191 -2.04 -19.61 14.87
CA ASN A 191 -2.93 -20.69 14.40
C ASN A 191 -4.43 -20.49 14.73
N GLU A 192 -5.01 -21.23 15.69
CA GLU A 192 -6.42 -21.14 16.07
C GLU A 192 -6.76 -19.95 17.00
N CYS A 193 -5.77 -19.17 17.42
CA CYS A 193 -5.95 -17.88 18.09
C CYS A 193 -6.43 -16.84 17.08
N MET A 194 -7.65 -16.33 17.28
CA MET A 194 -8.30 -15.36 16.40
C MET A 194 -7.69 -13.96 16.57
N CYS A 195 -7.54 -13.51 17.82
CA CYS A 195 -6.98 -12.21 18.17
C CYS A 195 -6.53 -12.18 19.66
N HIS A 196 -5.88 -11.09 20.06
CA HIS A 196 -5.47 -10.78 21.44
C HIS A 196 -4.62 -11.86 22.14
N GLY A 197 -3.90 -12.69 21.40
CA GLY A 197 -2.99 -13.69 21.97
C GLY A 197 -1.86 -13.01 22.75
N ILE A 198 -1.72 -13.32 24.04
CA ILE A 198 -0.68 -12.73 24.90
C ILE A 198 0.70 -13.33 24.56
N PRO A 199 1.73 -12.51 24.25
CA PRO A 199 3.12 -12.95 24.13
C PRO A 199 3.63 -13.72 25.36
N ASP A 200 4.17 -14.92 25.13
CA ASP A 200 4.62 -15.83 26.18
C ASP A 200 5.78 -16.74 25.71
N SER A 201 6.21 -17.66 26.58
CA SER A 201 7.34 -18.57 26.30
C SER A 201 7.09 -19.63 25.22
N ARG A 202 5.97 -19.60 24.47
CA ARG A 202 5.68 -20.53 23.38
C ARG A 202 6.59 -20.21 22.18
N GLN A 203 7.42 -21.18 21.83
CA GLN A 203 8.19 -21.15 20.58
C GLN A 203 7.29 -21.38 19.36
N LEU A 204 7.48 -20.57 18.32
CA LEU A 204 6.92 -20.79 16.99
C LEU A 204 7.42 -22.11 16.41
N GLN A 205 6.54 -22.83 15.72
CA GLN A 205 6.80 -24.14 15.11
C GLN A 205 6.81 -24.03 13.58
N ASN A 206 7.49 -24.97 12.91
CA ASN A 206 7.47 -24.98 11.44
C ASN A 206 6.03 -25.13 10.90
N GLY A 207 5.70 -24.28 9.94
CA GLY A 207 4.37 -24.16 9.35
C GLY A 207 3.28 -23.57 10.25
N ASP A 208 3.62 -22.96 11.39
CA ASP A 208 2.68 -22.08 12.11
C ASP A 208 2.31 -20.87 11.22
N ILE A 209 1.12 -20.31 11.43
CA ILE A 209 0.81 -18.94 11.03
C ILE A 209 0.64 -18.08 12.29
N ILE A 210 1.08 -16.83 12.24
CA ILE A 210 1.01 -15.90 13.38
C ILE A 210 0.58 -14.52 12.89
N ASN A 211 -0.56 -14.03 13.38
CA ASN A 211 -0.87 -12.60 13.34
C ASN A 211 -0.04 -11.89 14.42
N ILE A 212 0.61 -10.81 14.02
CA ILE A 212 1.22 -9.82 14.92
C ILE A 212 0.44 -8.53 14.72
N ASP A 213 0.02 -7.94 15.83
CA ASP A 213 -0.90 -6.81 15.89
C ASP A 213 -0.29 -5.70 16.76
N VAL A 214 -0.06 -4.55 16.13
CA VAL A 214 0.84 -3.48 16.57
C VAL A 214 0.12 -2.14 16.58
N THR A 215 -0.19 -1.66 17.78
CA THR A 215 -0.63 -0.28 18.00
C THR A 215 0.42 0.55 18.73
N VAL A 216 0.79 1.71 18.18
CA VAL A 216 1.69 2.68 18.86
C VAL A 216 0.97 3.96 19.21
N TYR A 217 1.32 4.59 20.33
CA TYR A 217 0.85 5.91 20.72
C TYR A 217 2.00 6.92 20.62
N LEU A 218 1.92 7.81 19.64
CA LEU A 218 2.94 8.79 19.30
C LEU A 218 2.31 10.18 19.18
N ASN A 219 2.92 11.20 19.79
CA ASN A 219 2.47 12.60 19.70
C ASN A 219 0.99 12.85 20.03
N GLY A 220 0.39 11.99 20.87
CA GLY A 220 -1.02 12.08 21.27
C GLY A 220 -1.98 11.21 20.45
N TYR A 221 -1.50 10.40 19.50
CA TYR A 221 -2.32 9.65 18.55
C TYR A 221 -1.92 8.16 18.49
N HIS A 222 -2.92 7.30 18.38
CA HIS A 222 -2.78 5.87 18.14
C HIS A 222 -2.68 5.59 16.63
N GLY A 223 -1.73 4.75 16.22
CA GLY A 223 -1.66 4.19 14.87
C GLY A 223 -1.68 2.67 14.95
N ASP A 224 -2.58 2.04 14.18
CA ASP A 224 -2.94 0.62 14.32
C ASP A 224 -2.83 -0.17 13.02
N THR A 225 -2.24 -1.37 13.12
CA THR A 225 -2.10 -2.32 11.99
C THR A 225 -1.64 -3.70 12.45
N SER A 226 -2.17 -4.73 11.79
CA SER A 226 -1.80 -6.12 12.02
C SER A 226 -1.63 -6.91 10.72
N LYS A 227 -0.81 -7.98 10.76
CA LYS A 227 -0.57 -8.87 9.62
C LYS A 227 -0.34 -10.30 10.08
N THR A 228 -0.91 -11.27 9.36
CA THR A 228 -0.56 -12.69 9.52
C THR A 228 0.66 -13.06 8.70
N PHE A 229 1.70 -13.57 9.38
CA PHE A 229 2.95 -14.05 8.82
C PHE A 229 3.02 -15.59 8.77
N LEU A 230 3.85 -16.09 7.86
CA LEU A 230 4.12 -17.51 7.65
C LEU A 230 5.41 -17.92 8.37
N CYS A 231 5.37 -18.91 9.27
CA CYS A 231 6.54 -19.36 10.02
C CYS A 231 7.16 -20.62 9.39
N GLY A 232 8.12 -20.44 8.48
CA GLY A 232 8.76 -21.54 7.76
C GLY A 232 7.84 -22.20 6.74
N ASP A 233 7.89 -23.53 6.62
CA ASP A 233 7.13 -24.29 5.60
C ASP A 233 5.65 -24.43 5.97
N VAL A 234 4.85 -23.42 5.62
CA VAL A 234 3.39 -23.43 5.84
C VAL A 234 2.68 -24.29 4.80
N ALA A 235 1.68 -25.05 5.24
CA ALA A 235 0.87 -25.86 4.33
C ALA A 235 -0.04 -24.97 3.46
N GLY A 236 -0.09 -25.21 2.15
CA GLY A 236 -0.85 -24.40 1.18
C GLY A 236 -2.32 -24.04 1.52
N PRO A 237 -3.11 -24.85 2.28
CA PRO A 237 -4.41 -24.41 2.79
C PRO A 237 -4.35 -23.22 3.76
N LEU A 238 -3.31 -23.14 4.60
CA LEU A 238 -3.06 -22.01 5.52
C LEU A 238 -2.52 -20.79 4.77
N GLU A 239 -1.60 -20.97 3.81
CA GLU A 239 -1.14 -19.88 2.95
C GLU A 239 -2.32 -19.22 2.21
N ARG A 240 -3.28 -20.04 1.77
CA ARG A 240 -4.53 -19.56 1.15
C ARG A 240 -5.42 -18.82 2.13
N LEU A 241 -5.58 -19.30 3.37
CA LEU A 241 -6.32 -18.58 4.41
C LEU A 241 -5.73 -17.18 4.63
N VAL A 242 -4.42 -17.10 4.84
CA VAL A 242 -3.67 -15.84 5.02
C VAL A 242 -3.91 -14.90 3.85
N LYS A 243 -3.68 -15.37 2.62
CA LYS A 243 -3.87 -14.56 1.40
C LYS A 243 -5.32 -14.09 1.21
N VAL A 244 -6.31 -14.95 1.43
CA VAL A 244 -7.73 -14.57 1.28
C VAL A 244 -8.18 -13.58 2.36
N THR A 245 -7.57 -13.62 3.54
CA THR A 245 -7.80 -12.64 4.61
C THR A 245 -7.29 -11.25 4.21
N GLU A 246 -6.07 -11.17 3.65
CA GLU A 246 -5.50 -9.94 3.07
C GLU A 246 -6.40 -9.40 1.93
N GLU A 247 -6.78 -10.26 0.98
CA GLU A 247 -7.72 -9.91 -0.11
C GLU A 247 -9.12 -9.48 0.42
N CYS A 248 -9.57 -9.99 1.57
CA CYS A 248 -10.82 -9.58 2.23
C CYS A 248 -10.70 -8.17 2.81
N MET A 249 -9.62 -7.88 3.56
CA MET A 249 -9.32 -6.55 4.07
C MET A 249 -9.28 -5.52 2.93
N GLU A 250 -8.51 -5.79 1.87
CA GLU A 250 -8.42 -4.93 0.67
C GLU A 250 -9.80 -4.65 0.03
N ARG A 251 -10.68 -5.65 -0.03
CA ARG A 251 -12.05 -5.50 -0.56
C ARG A 251 -12.99 -4.72 0.34
N GLY A 252 -12.81 -4.83 1.66
CA GLY A 252 -13.49 -3.99 2.65
C GLY A 252 -13.05 -2.54 2.51
N ILE A 253 -11.74 -2.31 2.45
CA ILE A 253 -11.13 -1.02 2.18
C ILE A 253 -11.68 -0.42 0.88
N ALA A 254 -11.67 -1.15 -0.24
CA ALA A 254 -11.97 -0.63 -1.59
C ALA A 254 -13.41 -0.09 -1.81
N VAL A 255 -14.32 -0.22 -0.84
CA VAL A 255 -15.65 0.43 -0.88
C VAL A 255 -15.73 1.72 -0.05
N CYS A 256 -14.66 2.07 0.67
CA CYS A 256 -14.62 3.24 1.52
C CYS A 256 -14.45 4.54 0.72
N LYS A 257 -15.15 5.60 1.14
CA LYS A 257 -15.04 6.98 0.67
C LYS A 257 -16.08 7.83 1.39
N ASP A 258 -15.95 9.15 1.32
CA ASP A 258 -16.97 10.07 1.82
C ASP A 258 -18.38 9.71 1.27
N GLY A 259 -19.37 9.68 2.17
CA GLY A 259 -20.75 9.29 1.86
C GLY A 259 -21.00 7.79 1.62
N ALA A 260 -20.00 6.91 1.76
CA ALA A 260 -20.22 5.46 1.64
C ALA A 260 -20.86 4.87 2.91
N ILE A 261 -21.72 3.87 2.74
CA ILE A 261 -22.42 3.20 3.86
C ILE A 261 -21.51 2.14 4.49
N LEU A 262 -21.35 2.15 5.81
CA LEU A 262 -20.41 1.29 6.55
C LEU A 262 -20.62 -0.21 6.25
N LYS A 263 -21.86 -0.72 6.30
CA LYS A 263 -22.18 -2.14 6.05
C LYS A 263 -21.76 -2.68 4.68
N LYS A 264 -21.35 -1.82 3.73
CA LYS A 264 -20.72 -2.27 2.48
C LYS A 264 -19.38 -2.98 2.72
N ILE A 265 -18.63 -2.61 3.76
CA ILE A 265 -17.37 -3.25 4.17
C ILE A 265 -17.61 -4.74 4.43
N GLY A 266 -18.43 -5.05 5.45
CA GLY A 266 -18.72 -6.43 5.81
C GLY A 266 -19.41 -7.23 4.71
N LYS A 267 -20.28 -6.60 3.92
CA LYS A 267 -20.85 -7.22 2.70
C LYS A 267 -19.76 -7.69 1.71
N ARG A 268 -18.72 -6.88 1.46
CA ARG A 268 -17.65 -7.24 0.51
C ARG A 268 -16.68 -8.28 1.06
N ILE A 269 -16.40 -8.24 2.36
CA ILE A 269 -15.59 -9.24 3.04
C ILE A 269 -16.28 -10.60 2.99
N SER A 270 -17.55 -10.70 3.41
CA SER A 270 -18.32 -11.95 3.33
C SER A 270 -18.45 -12.48 1.90
N GLU A 271 -18.79 -11.63 0.91
CA GLU A 271 -18.87 -12.03 -0.50
C GLU A 271 -17.56 -12.61 -1.08
N HIS A 272 -16.42 -12.39 -0.43
CA HIS A 272 -15.14 -12.99 -0.83
C HIS A 272 -14.79 -14.22 0.00
N ALA A 273 -14.90 -14.16 1.33
CA ALA A 273 -14.67 -15.31 2.21
C ALA A 273 -15.59 -16.51 1.89
N GLU A 274 -16.87 -16.23 1.59
CA GLU A 274 -17.87 -17.24 1.20
C GLU A 274 -17.41 -18.11 0.03
N LYS A 275 -16.66 -17.55 -0.94
CA LYS A 275 -16.20 -18.32 -2.13
C LYS A 275 -15.25 -19.44 -1.76
N TYR A 276 -14.40 -19.20 -0.75
CA TYR A 276 -13.43 -20.16 -0.25
C TYR A 276 -13.99 -21.03 0.89
N GLY A 277 -15.21 -20.75 1.36
CA GLY A 277 -15.84 -21.48 2.46
C GLY A 277 -15.31 -21.10 3.84
N TYR A 278 -14.67 -19.93 3.97
CA TYR A 278 -14.17 -19.43 5.25
C TYR A 278 -15.26 -18.66 5.99
N GLY A 279 -15.31 -18.83 7.32
CA GLY A 279 -16.12 -18.01 8.21
C GLY A 279 -15.47 -16.64 8.44
N VAL A 280 -16.30 -15.62 8.68
CA VAL A 280 -15.85 -14.28 9.12
C VAL A 280 -16.30 -14.12 10.56
N VAL A 281 -15.37 -13.83 11.48
CA VAL A 281 -15.70 -13.76 12.91
C VAL A 281 -16.56 -12.53 13.19
N GLU A 282 -17.67 -12.71 13.90
CA GLU A 282 -18.66 -11.64 14.12
C GLU A 282 -18.43 -10.84 15.42
N ARG A 283 -17.76 -11.44 16.40
CA ARG A 283 -17.54 -10.87 17.74
C ARG A 283 -16.52 -9.73 17.78
N PHE A 284 -15.61 -9.68 16.81
CA PHE A 284 -14.54 -8.68 16.71
C PHE A 284 -14.77 -7.78 15.48
N VAL A 285 -14.59 -6.48 15.68
CA VAL A 285 -15.08 -5.41 14.82
C VAL A 285 -14.03 -4.30 14.79
N GLY A 286 -13.89 -3.64 13.65
CA GLY A 286 -13.04 -2.47 13.55
C GLY A 286 -13.64 -1.29 14.29
N HIS A 287 -12.83 -0.29 14.56
CA HIS A 287 -13.16 0.84 15.41
C HIS A 287 -12.59 2.15 14.86
N GLY A 288 -13.17 3.27 15.28
CA GLY A 288 -12.49 4.56 15.22
C GLY A 288 -11.17 4.50 16.00
N VAL A 289 -10.12 5.08 15.43
CA VAL A 289 -8.79 5.14 16.02
C VAL A 289 -8.17 6.51 15.72
N GLY A 290 -7.58 7.13 16.74
CA GLY A 290 -7.16 8.53 16.69
C GLY A 290 -6.46 8.96 17.97
N THR A 291 -6.93 10.04 18.60
CA THR A 291 -6.49 10.40 19.96
C THR A 291 -7.00 9.40 21.00
N ILE A 292 -8.07 8.66 20.64
CA ILE A 292 -8.64 7.53 21.37
C ILE A 292 -8.25 6.24 20.63
N PHE A 293 -7.91 5.20 21.39
CA PHE A 293 -7.53 3.88 20.84
C PHE A 293 -8.73 3.22 20.14
N HIS A 294 -9.85 3.03 20.87
CA HIS A 294 -11.08 2.43 20.34
C HIS A 294 -12.27 3.39 20.52
N SER A 295 -12.89 3.80 19.42
CA SER A 295 -14.09 4.65 19.41
C SER A 295 -15.06 4.27 18.28
N GLU A 296 -16.15 5.02 18.12
CA GLU A 296 -16.98 4.98 16.91
C GLU A 296 -16.18 5.48 15.69
N PRO A 297 -16.41 4.92 14.48
CA PRO A 297 -17.49 4.00 14.12
C PRO A 297 -17.15 2.53 14.41
N ILE A 298 -18.13 1.73 14.85
CA ILE A 298 -18.00 0.26 14.85
C ILE A 298 -18.10 -0.31 13.42
N ILE A 299 -17.07 -1.06 13.00
CA ILE A 299 -16.94 -1.66 11.68
C ILE A 299 -17.15 -3.18 11.72
N MET A 300 -18.36 -3.62 11.39
CA MET A 300 -18.67 -5.04 11.27
C MET A 300 -18.13 -5.65 9.97
N HIS A 301 -17.26 -6.66 10.10
CA HIS A 301 -16.62 -7.39 8.99
C HIS A 301 -17.50 -8.45 8.33
N HIS A 302 -18.56 -8.89 8.99
CA HIS A 302 -19.54 -9.81 8.43
C HIS A 302 -20.68 -9.04 7.74
N ARG A 303 -21.44 -9.69 6.86
CA ARG A 303 -22.64 -9.14 6.23
C ARG A 303 -23.69 -8.80 7.29
N ASN A 304 -23.96 -7.50 7.46
CA ASN A 304 -24.85 -6.95 8.47
C ASN A 304 -25.78 -5.89 7.86
N GLU A 305 -26.78 -5.45 8.62
CA GLU A 305 -27.71 -4.39 8.20
C GLU A 305 -27.52 -3.06 8.95
N SER A 306 -26.47 -2.94 9.77
CA SER A 306 -26.19 -1.79 10.64
C SER A 306 -26.15 -0.46 9.87
N PRO A 307 -26.70 0.62 10.45
CA PRO A 307 -26.65 1.96 9.86
C PRO A 307 -25.24 2.55 9.96
N GLY A 308 -25.02 3.69 9.29
CA GLY A 308 -23.79 4.46 9.38
C GLY A 308 -23.20 4.83 8.03
N VAL A 309 -22.54 5.99 7.99
CA VAL A 309 -21.97 6.61 6.80
C VAL A 309 -20.56 7.09 7.12
N MET A 310 -19.64 6.90 6.18
CA MET A 310 -18.25 7.36 6.26
C MET A 310 -18.18 8.86 5.97
N LEU A 311 -17.39 9.59 6.74
CA LEU A 311 -17.25 11.05 6.67
C LEU A 311 -15.83 11.45 6.27
N GLU A 312 -15.66 12.46 5.41
CA GLU A 312 -14.34 13.04 5.14
C GLU A 312 -13.57 13.41 6.43
N GLY A 313 -12.27 13.08 6.46
CA GLY A 313 -11.38 13.32 7.60
C GLY A 313 -11.41 12.25 8.70
N GLN A 314 -12.37 11.32 8.64
CA GLN A 314 -12.55 10.23 9.60
C GLN A 314 -11.48 9.14 9.45
N THR A 315 -10.99 8.60 10.57
CA THR A 315 -10.11 7.43 10.63
C THR A 315 -10.69 6.28 11.43
N PHE A 316 -10.55 5.07 10.91
CA PHE A 316 -10.99 3.82 11.55
C PHE A 316 -10.23 2.60 11.00
N THR A 317 -10.28 1.47 11.71
CA THR A 317 -9.66 0.20 11.33
C THR A 317 -10.57 -0.67 10.47
N ILE A 318 -9.98 -1.47 9.58
CA ILE A 318 -10.64 -2.61 8.93
C ILE A 318 -9.74 -3.81 9.18
N GLU A 319 -10.21 -4.74 10.03
CA GLU A 319 -9.40 -5.78 10.69
C GLU A 319 -10.02 -7.20 10.59
N PRO A 320 -10.50 -7.66 9.42
CA PRO A 320 -11.27 -8.90 9.33
C PRO A 320 -10.49 -10.14 9.79
N ILE A 321 -11.06 -10.86 10.75
CA ILE A 321 -10.62 -12.20 11.15
C ILE A 321 -11.41 -13.25 10.35
N LEU A 322 -10.70 -14.10 9.61
CA LEU A 322 -11.26 -15.24 8.90
C LEU A 322 -10.85 -16.56 9.57
N THR A 323 -11.72 -17.57 9.50
CA THR A 323 -11.51 -18.92 10.06
C THR A 323 -11.82 -20.01 9.03
N MET A 324 -11.06 -21.11 9.06
CA MET A 324 -11.31 -22.29 8.23
C MET A 324 -12.49 -23.16 8.72
N GLY A 325 -13.02 -22.88 9.91
CA GLY A 325 -14.08 -23.68 10.53
C GLY A 325 -15.12 -22.81 11.22
N SER A 326 -15.41 -23.10 12.48
CA SER A 326 -16.41 -22.36 13.25
C SER A 326 -15.98 -20.91 13.52
N ILE A 327 -16.94 -20.00 13.46
CA ILE A 327 -16.81 -18.61 13.95
C ILE A 327 -17.01 -18.50 15.46
N GLU A 328 -17.54 -19.55 16.11
CA GLU A 328 -17.65 -19.64 17.56
C GLU A 328 -16.28 -19.56 18.21
N CYS A 329 -16.18 -18.81 19.31
CA CYS A 329 -14.91 -18.49 19.94
C CYS A 329 -14.94 -18.66 21.46
N ILE A 330 -13.78 -19.00 22.03
CA ILE A 330 -13.57 -19.21 23.46
C ILE A 330 -12.45 -18.26 23.89
N THR A 331 -12.76 -17.36 24.82
CA THR A 331 -11.75 -16.53 25.49
C THR A 331 -11.14 -17.33 26.64
N TRP A 332 -9.81 -17.35 26.73
CA TRP A 332 -9.08 -18.08 27.77
C TRP A 332 -9.23 -17.42 29.15
N PRO A 333 -8.90 -18.13 30.26
CA PRO A 333 -8.92 -17.57 31.62
C PRO A 333 -7.93 -16.41 31.88
N ASP A 334 -7.13 -16.01 30.89
CA ASP A 334 -6.36 -14.76 30.94
C ASP A 334 -7.20 -13.52 30.54
N ASN A 335 -8.46 -13.72 30.13
CA ASN A 335 -9.45 -12.73 29.68
C ASN A 335 -9.16 -12.07 28.33
N TRP A 336 -8.10 -12.47 27.61
CA TRP A 336 -7.69 -11.84 26.36
C TRP A 336 -7.64 -12.85 25.21
N THR A 337 -6.80 -13.87 25.34
CA THR A 337 -6.49 -14.83 24.26
C THR A 337 -7.78 -15.49 23.79
N THR A 338 -8.23 -15.17 22.59
CA THR A 338 -9.49 -15.70 22.06
C THR A 338 -9.23 -16.64 20.90
N VAL A 339 -9.66 -17.89 21.04
CA VAL A 339 -9.42 -18.98 20.08
C VAL A 339 -10.73 -19.47 19.44
N SER A 340 -10.65 -20.08 18.27
CA SER A 340 -11.78 -20.83 17.69
C SER A 340 -12.23 -21.96 18.62
N ALA A 341 -13.55 -22.18 18.72
CA ALA A 341 -14.11 -23.23 19.59
C ALA A 341 -13.87 -24.66 19.07
N ASP A 342 -13.60 -24.83 17.78
CA ASP A 342 -13.35 -26.13 17.12
C ASP A 342 -11.86 -26.42 16.88
N GLY A 343 -10.97 -25.48 17.24
CA GLY A 343 -9.52 -25.55 16.99
C GLY A 343 -9.14 -25.34 15.51
N SER A 344 -10.02 -24.74 14.70
CA SER A 344 -9.72 -24.38 13.32
C SER A 344 -8.81 -23.15 13.23
N PRO A 345 -7.82 -23.13 12.33
CA PRO A 345 -6.94 -21.98 12.13
C PRO A 345 -7.71 -20.72 11.71
N ALA A 346 -7.25 -19.58 12.22
CA ALA A 346 -7.71 -18.25 11.90
C ALA A 346 -6.55 -17.39 11.34
N ALA A 347 -6.89 -16.31 10.64
CA ALA A 347 -5.95 -15.28 10.20
C ALA A 347 -6.63 -13.91 10.27
N GLN A 348 -5.83 -12.86 10.50
CA GLN A 348 -6.27 -11.47 10.58
C GLN A 348 -5.27 -10.56 9.84
N PHE A 349 -5.79 -9.53 9.20
CA PHE A 349 -5.05 -8.43 8.58
C PHE A 349 -5.77 -7.13 8.89
N GLU A 350 -5.00 -6.05 9.10
CA GLU A 350 -5.57 -4.77 9.47
C GLU A 350 -4.81 -3.55 8.97
N HIS A 351 -5.58 -2.54 8.57
CA HIS A 351 -5.11 -1.17 8.41
C HIS A 351 -6.05 -0.16 9.06
N THR A 352 -5.47 0.81 9.77
CA THR A 352 -6.05 2.14 9.93
C THR A 352 -6.20 2.81 8.56
N ILE A 353 -7.39 3.29 8.20
CA ILE A 353 -7.65 4.01 6.95
C ILE A 353 -8.14 5.44 7.16
N LEU A 354 -7.93 6.29 6.14
CA LEU A 354 -8.48 7.66 6.08
C LEU A 354 -9.59 7.73 5.06
N ILE A 355 -10.73 8.30 5.46
CA ILE A 355 -11.76 8.70 4.51
C ILE A 355 -11.40 10.06 3.92
N THR A 356 -11.04 10.08 2.64
CA THR A 356 -10.86 11.32 1.86
C THR A 356 -12.04 11.54 0.94
N ARG A 357 -12.29 12.81 0.61
CA ARG A 357 -13.23 13.18 -0.46
C ARG A 357 -12.62 12.90 -1.83
N THR A 358 -13.39 12.20 -2.67
CA THR A 358 -13.12 12.13 -4.10
C THR A 358 -13.73 13.34 -4.79
N GLU A 359 -12.96 14.10 -5.58
CA GLU A 359 -13.53 15.15 -6.43
C GLU A 359 -14.50 14.56 -7.45
N SER A 360 -15.79 14.87 -7.31
CA SER A 360 -16.76 14.63 -8.38
C SER A 360 -16.67 15.78 -9.38
N HIS A 361 -16.21 15.51 -10.61
CA HIS A 361 -16.33 16.51 -11.68
C HIS A 361 -17.81 16.92 -11.85
N PRO A 362 -18.13 18.23 -11.79
CA PRO A 362 -19.50 18.69 -12.00
C PRO A 362 -19.89 18.47 -13.48
N PHE A 363 -20.91 17.65 -13.71
CA PHE A 363 -21.56 17.61 -15.03
C PHE A 363 -22.17 18.99 -15.32
N PRO A 364 -21.94 19.58 -16.51
CA PRO A 364 -22.53 20.86 -16.88
C PRO A 364 -24.05 20.68 -17.04
N SER A 365 -24.82 21.52 -16.34
CA SER A 365 -26.27 21.46 -16.37
C SER A 365 -26.87 22.51 -17.32
N HIS A 366 -27.87 22.06 -18.09
CA HIS A 366 -28.93 22.78 -18.80
C HIS A 366 -28.88 22.79 -20.35
N GLY A 367 -29.99 22.31 -20.95
CA GLY A 367 -30.23 22.26 -22.40
C GLY A 367 -31.36 21.28 -22.77
N HIS A 368 -32.61 21.72 -22.67
CA HIS A 368 -33.86 20.94 -22.81
C HIS A 368 -33.94 19.82 -23.89
N GLY A 369 -34.52 18.67 -23.51
CA GLY A 369 -35.09 17.68 -24.45
C GLY A 369 -35.53 16.37 -23.77
N ARG A 370 -36.84 16.08 -23.69
CA ARG A 370 -37.38 14.82 -23.10
C ARG A 370 -37.24 13.64 -24.07
N LEU A 371 -36.66 12.53 -23.62
CA LEU A 371 -37.25 11.17 -23.67
C LEU A 371 -36.38 10.13 -22.93
N ASN A 372 -37.01 9.09 -22.39
CA ASN A 372 -36.39 8.06 -21.53
C ASN A 372 -35.58 7.03 -22.33
N ILE A 373 -34.48 6.52 -21.74
CA ILE A 373 -34.04 5.09 -21.69
C ILE A 373 -32.69 4.99 -20.92
N SER A 374 -32.56 4.01 -20.02
CA SER A 374 -31.35 3.78 -19.18
C SER A 374 -30.45 2.63 -19.70
N PRO A 375 -29.54 2.09 -18.85
CA PRO A 375 -28.08 2.32 -18.74
C PRO A 375 -27.30 1.44 -19.78
N PRO A 376 -26.02 0.98 -19.64
CA PRO A 376 -24.91 1.22 -18.68
C PRO A 376 -23.65 1.79 -19.43
N GLN A 377 -22.37 1.78 -19.01
CA GLN A 377 -21.55 0.94 -18.11
C GLN A 377 -20.34 1.71 -17.52
N GLY A 378 -19.80 1.22 -16.38
CA GLY A 378 -18.39 1.35 -16.00
C GLY A 378 -17.89 2.73 -15.51
N HIS A 379 -16.82 2.86 -14.72
CA HIS A 379 -15.97 1.88 -14.03
C HIS A 379 -15.54 2.42 -12.63
N TYR A 380 -14.89 1.58 -11.81
CA TYR A 380 -14.60 1.82 -10.39
C TYR A 380 -13.11 2.06 -10.10
N THR A 381 -12.81 3.01 -9.19
CA THR A 381 -11.65 3.11 -8.25
C THR A 381 -11.81 4.42 -7.44
N THR A 382 -11.31 4.65 -6.21
CA THR A 382 -10.76 3.83 -5.11
C THR A 382 -10.79 4.66 -3.81
N SER A 383 -10.61 3.99 -2.68
CA SER A 383 -10.44 4.54 -1.32
C SER A 383 -8.97 4.83 -1.01
N SER A 384 -8.68 5.78 -0.13
CA SER A 384 -7.33 5.97 0.42
C SER A 384 -7.06 5.07 1.63
N VAL A 385 -6.30 4.00 1.43
CA VAL A 385 -5.44 3.47 2.51
C VAL A 385 -4.45 4.56 2.90
N PHE A 386 -4.05 4.64 4.17
CA PHE A 386 -2.90 5.47 4.55
C PHE A 386 -1.61 4.88 3.98
N ASN A 387 -1.34 5.17 2.71
CA ASN A 387 0.00 5.47 2.26
C ASN A 387 0.04 6.98 1.95
N SER A 388 1.08 7.68 2.41
CA SER A 388 1.16 9.15 2.37
C SER A 388 1.05 9.69 0.91
N ARG A 389 0.47 10.86 0.58
CA ARG A 389 0.37 12.18 1.25
C ARG A 389 -0.92 12.97 0.91
N SER A 390 -1.10 14.12 1.57
CA SER A 390 -2.28 15.02 1.51
C SER A 390 -2.31 16.07 0.39
N SER A 391 -3.54 16.54 0.13
CA SER A 391 -3.95 17.72 -0.63
C SER A 391 -3.89 19.03 0.17
N SER A 392 -4.23 20.17 -0.46
CA SER A 392 -5.42 20.96 -0.06
C SER A 392 -5.68 22.14 -1.00
N SER A 393 -6.96 22.54 -1.07
CA SER A 393 -7.44 23.76 -1.72
C SER A 393 -8.30 24.58 -0.73
N LYS A 394 -8.55 25.85 -1.06
CA LYS A 394 -9.34 26.85 -0.31
C LYS A 394 -10.39 27.42 -1.29
N SER A 395 -11.55 27.98 -0.93
CA SER A 395 -12.17 28.39 0.34
C SER A 395 -13.65 28.79 0.08
N LEU A 396 -14.29 29.46 1.07
CA LEU A 396 -15.46 30.37 1.05
C LEU A 396 -16.84 29.80 1.46
N THR A 397 -17.66 30.48 2.29
CA THR A 397 -17.51 31.52 3.36
C THR A 397 -18.92 31.84 3.91
N THR A 398 -19.07 32.17 5.21
CA THR A 398 -19.99 33.28 5.62
C THR A 398 -19.71 33.90 7.00
N SER A 399 -19.59 35.24 6.96
CA SER A 399 -19.80 36.25 8.00
C SER A 399 -20.48 35.87 9.34
N ALA A 400 -19.83 36.21 10.45
CA ALA A 400 -20.23 37.30 11.37
C ALA A 400 -19.69 37.06 12.80
N PHE A 401 -18.85 37.95 13.32
CA PHE A 401 -19.09 38.73 14.55
C PHE A 401 -17.93 39.73 14.73
N PHE A 402 -18.29 40.97 15.05
CA PHE A 402 -17.36 42.11 15.09
C PHE A 402 -16.79 42.30 16.52
N ASN A 403 -15.52 42.70 16.60
CA ASN A 403 -14.83 43.25 17.77
C ASN A 403 -14.64 42.35 19.01
N ILE A 404 -13.39 42.23 19.47
CA ILE A 404 -12.89 42.90 20.70
C ILE A 404 -11.35 42.71 20.78
N PHE A 405 -10.60 43.80 21.03
CA PHE A 405 -9.12 43.93 21.10
C PHE A 405 -8.34 43.46 19.85
N LYS A 406 -7.58 44.27 19.08
CA LYS A 406 -6.96 45.59 19.31
C LYS A 406 -5.87 45.61 20.40
N ASP A 407 -4.74 44.95 20.13
CA ASP A 407 -3.47 45.67 19.90
C ASP A 407 -2.32 44.74 19.48
N CYS A 408 -1.95 44.80 18.19
CA CYS A 408 -0.58 44.63 17.67
C CYS A 408 -0.59 45.07 16.21
N ARG A 409 -0.01 46.25 15.92
CA ARG A 409 0.06 46.80 14.56
C ARG A 409 1.19 46.16 13.76
N SER A 410 0.85 45.73 12.54
CA SER A 410 1.72 45.68 11.36
C SER A 410 3.08 44.98 11.48
N ALA A 411 3.11 43.72 11.06
CA ALA A 411 4.10 43.27 10.08
C ALA A 411 3.32 42.77 8.84
N GLU A 412 3.13 43.63 7.84
CA GLU A 412 2.63 43.20 6.54
C GLU A 412 3.75 42.45 5.80
N THR A 413 3.68 41.12 5.76
CA THR A 413 4.38 40.34 4.74
C THR A 413 3.39 39.96 3.65
N SER A 414 3.48 40.69 2.54
CA SER A 414 2.79 40.40 1.29
C SER A 414 2.88 38.93 0.91
N ASN A 415 1.76 38.28 0.57
CA ASN A 415 1.75 36.99 -0.12
C ASN A 415 2.60 37.09 -1.40
N PRO A 416 3.73 36.38 -1.53
CA PRO A 416 4.44 36.31 -2.79
C PRO A 416 3.68 35.35 -3.72
N THR A 417 3.54 35.72 -4.99
CA THR A 417 3.29 34.74 -6.05
C THR A 417 4.37 33.65 -5.98
N ALA A 418 3.97 32.38 -5.88
CA ALA A 418 4.91 31.27 -5.69
C ALA A 418 5.91 31.18 -6.85
N LYS A 419 7.11 31.72 -6.63
CA LYS A 419 8.23 31.80 -7.58
C LYS A 419 8.56 30.39 -8.10
N VAL A 420 8.46 30.19 -9.40
CA VAL A 420 8.84 28.93 -10.04
C VAL A 420 10.33 28.98 -10.32
N GLN A 421 11.07 28.03 -9.75
CA GLN A 421 12.51 27.91 -9.92
C GLN A 421 12.82 26.75 -10.87
N GLN A 422 13.85 26.91 -11.70
CA GLN A 422 14.28 25.88 -12.63
C GLN A 422 15.61 25.27 -12.16
N LEU A 423 15.65 23.94 -12.13
CA LEU A 423 16.86 23.14 -11.89
C LEU A 423 17.05 22.20 -13.07
N PHE A 424 18.26 22.19 -13.63
CA PHE A 424 18.63 21.36 -14.77
C PHE A 424 19.68 20.35 -14.35
N VAL A 425 19.47 19.07 -14.66
CA VAL A 425 20.41 18.00 -14.31
C VAL A 425 20.46 16.92 -15.39
N TYR A 426 21.60 16.27 -15.49
CA TYR A 426 21.83 15.10 -16.34
C TYR A 426 21.97 13.86 -15.49
N GLU A 427 21.22 12.81 -15.84
CA GLU A 427 21.47 11.47 -15.32
C GLU A 427 22.25 10.68 -16.36
N MET A 428 23.36 10.09 -15.94
CA MET A 428 24.20 9.26 -16.81
C MET A 428 24.54 7.93 -16.14
N ASN A 429 24.40 6.86 -16.92
CA ASN A 429 24.81 5.53 -16.54
C ASN A 429 26.17 5.23 -17.19
N GLU A 430 27.20 5.07 -16.36
CA GLU A 430 28.57 4.77 -16.81
C GLU A 430 28.89 3.26 -16.75
N ARG A 431 27.85 2.42 -16.63
CA ARG A 431 27.90 0.94 -16.57
C ARG A 431 28.73 0.37 -15.41
N ASP A 432 29.03 1.17 -14.41
CA ASP A 432 29.86 0.85 -13.24
C ASP A 432 29.07 0.25 -12.06
N ARG A 433 27.74 0.16 -12.15
CA ARG A 433 26.84 -0.18 -11.02
C ARG A 433 25.91 -1.38 -11.26
N ASN A 434 26.12 -2.15 -12.33
CA ASN A 434 25.18 -3.20 -12.79
C ASN A 434 23.73 -2.68 -12.94
N SER A 435 23.61 -1.39 -13.28
CA SER A 435 22.37 -0.63 -13.43
C SER A 435 22.20 -0.21 -14.90
N PRO A 436 20.97 0.06 -15.39
CA PRO A 436 19.73 -0.45 -14.83
C PRO A 436 19.67 -1.98 -14.97
N ALA A 437 19.15 -2.68 -13.97
CA ALA A 437 19.00 -4.13 -14.02
C ALA A 437 17.57 -4.49 -14.45
N VAL A 438 17.41 -5.17 -15.59
CA VAL A 438 16.07 -5.63 -16.03
C VAL A 438 15.74 -6.98 -15.39
N LEU A 439 14.91 -6.95 -14.36
CA LEU A 439 14.38 -8.13 -13.69
C LEU A 439 13.10 -8.58 -14.41
N LYS A 440 13.26 -9.49 -15.38
CA LYS A 440 12.13 -10.07 -16.11
C LYS A 440 11.32 -10.98 -15.17
N LEU A 441 10.06 -10.63 -14.96
CA LEU A 441 9.11 -11.46 -14.19
C LEU A 441 8.37 -12.44 -15.10
N SER A 442 8.36 -12.20 -16.41
CA SER A 442 7.84 -13.14 -17.41
C SER A 442 8.93 -14.06 -17.99
N GLN A 443 8.54 -15.25 -18.43
CA GLN A 443 9.42 -16.17 -19.20
C GLN A 443 9.58 -15.76 -20.68
N LYS A 444 9.15 -14.55 -21.07
CA LYS A 444 9.24 -14.09 -22.46
C LYS A 444 10.60 -13.46 -22.75
N GLU A 445 11.08 -13.65 -23.97
CA GLU A 445 12.33 -13.02 -24.42
C GLU A 445 12.20 -11.49 -24.51
N VAL A 446 10.99 -10.97 -24.78
CA VAL A 446 10.69 -9.54 -24.84
C VAL A 446 10.24 -8.97 -23.49
N ASN A 447 10.58 -7.69 -23.26
CA ASN A 447 10.09 -6.91 -22.12
C ASN A 447 8.56 -6.99 -22.04
N SER A 448 8.03 -7.26 -20.85
CA SER A 448 6.62 -7.58 -20.62
C SER A 448 6.05 -6.83 -19.40
N LEU A 449 4.73 -6.58 -19.42
CA LEU A 449 4.01 -5.91 -18.33
C LEU A 449 4.38 -6.53 -16.97
N GLY A 450 4.84 -5.69 -16.05
CA GLY A 450 5.28 -6.05 -14.70
C GLY A 450 6.78 -6.29 -14.57
N ASP A 451 7.55 -6.37 -15.65
CA ASP A 451 9.02 -6.46 -15.56
C ASP A 451 9.59 -5.24 -14.81
N LEU A 452 10.49 -5.50 -13.87
CA LEU A 452 11.01 -4.50 -12.94
C LEU A 452 12.39 -4.02 -13.38
N VAL A 453 12.63 -2.72 -13.33
CA VAL A 453 13.89 -2.09 -13.72
C VAL A 453 14.40 -1.20 -12.58
N PRO A 454 14.96 -1.80 -11.51
CA PRO A 454 15.70 -1.05 -10.50
C PRO A 454 16.97 -0.42 -11.10
N PHE A 455 17.29 0.78 -10.64
CA PHE A 455 18.46 1.51 -11.13
C PHE A 455 19.09 2.41 -10.06
N THR A 456 20.38 2.66 -10.23
CA THR A 456 21.13 3.75 -9.61
C THR A 456 22.12 4.32 -10.62
N ASN A 457 22.03 5.62 -10.89
CA ASN A 457 22.76 6.30 -11.96
C ASN A 457 23.40 7.60 -11.44
N LYS A 458 24.41 8.10 -12.14
CA LYS A 458 25.21 9.27 -11.72
C LYS A 458 24.49 10.56 -12.11
N LEU A 459 24.35 11.47 -11.14
CA LEU A 459 23.67 12.75 -11.33
C LEU A 459 24.67 13.91 -11.46
N TYR A 460 24.55 14.68 -12.54
CA TYR A 460 25.41 15.80 -12.90
C TYR A 460 24.60 17.10 -13.07
N SER A 461 25.25 18.24 -12.90
CA SER A 461 24.66 19.56 -13.14
C SER A 461 24.29 19.77 -14.61
N GLY A 462 23.32 20.65 -14.89
CA GLY A 462 22.87 20.94 -16.26
C GLY A 462 23.96 21.55 -17.15
N ASP A 463 24.93 22.26 -16.57
CA ASP A 463 26.12 22.79 -17.25
C ASP A 463 27.26 21.75 -17.39
N LEU A 464 27.05 20.53 -16.87
CA LEU A 464 27.97 19.40 -16.89
C LEU A 464 29.30 19.63 -16.17
N GLN A 465 29.42 20.68 -15.34
CA GLN A 465 30.64 21.01 -14.62
C GLN A 465 30.78 20.35 -13.24
N LYS A 466 29.67 19.91 -12.63
CA LYS A 466 29.67 19.29 -11.29
C LYS A 466 28.95 17.95 -11.24
N ARG A 467 29.47 17.04 -10.44
CA ARG A 467 28.76 15.86 -9.93
C ARG A 467 27.90 16.29 -8.74
N LEU A 468 26.60 16.05 -8.84
CA LEU A 468 25.61 16.40 -7.81
C LEU A 468 25.30 15.21 -6.89
N GLY A 469 25.34 13.99 -7.42
CA GLY A 469 25.10 12.80 -6.61
C GLY A 469 24.68 11.60 -7.45
N ILE A 470 23.54 11.01 -7.08
CA ILE A 470 22.93 9.89 -7.80
C ILE A 470 21.41 10.05 -7.93
N THR A 471 20.84 9.35 -8.89
CA THR A 471 19.45 8.90 -8.81
C THR A 471 19.41 7.45 -8.34
N ALA A 472 18.33 7.07 -7.65
CA ALA A 472 18.06 5.68 -7.31
C ALA A 472 16.55 5.42 -7.19
N GLY A 473 16.10 4.26 -7.69
CA GLY A 473 14.72 3.82 -7.58
C GLY A 473 14.36 2.72 -8.57
N LEU A 474 13.11 2.71 -9.02
CA LEU A 474 12.49 1.61 -9.77
C LEU A 474 11.58 2.13 -10.87
N CYS A 475 11.70 1.53 -12.07
CA CYS A 475 10.72 1.62 -13.13
C CYS A 475 10.00 0.28 -13.28
N VAL A 476 8.67 0.29 -13.40
CA VAL A 476 7.84 -0.90 -13.68
C VAL A 476 7.37 -0.82 -15.12
N LEU A 477 7.64 -1.83 -15.96
CA LEU A 477 7.15 -1.81 -17.33
C LEU A 477 5.64 -1.97 -17.35
N ILE A 478 4.94 -0.99 -17.93
CA ILE A 478 3.49 -1.00 -18.15
C ILE A 478 3.18 -1.55 -19.54
N GLN A 479 3.95 -1.16 -20.56
CA GLN A 479 3.72 -1.60 -21.93
C GLN A 479 4.99 -1.57 -22.76
N HIS A 480 5.29 -2.69 -23.43
CA HIS A 480 6.23 -2.70 -24.56
C HIS A 480 5.52 -2.19 -25.82
N VAL A 481 6.09 -1.17 -26.48
CA VAL A 481 5.50 -0.48 -27.63
C VAL A 481 6.42 -0.67 -28.86
N PRO A 482 6.36 -1.84 -29.52
CA PRO A 482 7.31 -2.21 -30.58
C PRO A 482 7.24 -1.27 -31.79
N ASP A 483 6.06 -0.74 -32.13
CA ASP A 483 5.85 0.18 -33.25
C ASP A 483 6.64 1.50 -33.09
N LEU A 484 6.85 1.93 -31.83
CA LEU A 484 7.64 3.11 -31.47
C LEU A 484 9.08 2.75 -31.04
N LYS A 485 9.46 1.47 -31.12
CA LYS A 485 10.74 0.90 -30.68
C LYS A 485 11.09 1.31 -29.23
N GLY A 486 10.09 1.32 -28.36
CA GLY A 486 10.24 1.84 -27.02
C GLY A 486 9.31 1.20 -26.01
N ASP A 487 9.48 1.62 -24.77
CA ASP A 487 8.82 1.09 -23.59
C ASP A 487 8.09 2.23 -22.85
N CYS A 488 7.00 1.86 -22.19
CA CYS A 488 6.23 2.70 -21.28
C CYS A 488 6.40 2.13 -19.87
N TYR A 489 6.96 2.93 -18.97
CA TYR A 489 7.17 2.59 -17.56
C TYR A 489 6.33 3.49 -16.65
N GLU A 490 5.95 2.98 -15.48
CA GLU A 490 5.65 3.80 -14.30
C GLU A 490 6.95 3.90 -13.49
N ALA A 491 7.44 5.11 -13.28
CA ALA A 491 8.75 5.36 -12.67
C ALA A 491 8.61 6.01 -11.28
N ILE A 492 9.28 5.46 -10.28
CA ILE A 492 9.29 5.94 -8.89
C ILE A 492 10.74 5.94 -8.38
N TYR A 493 11.32 7.11 -8.17
CA TYR A 493 12.74 7.26 -7.81
C TYR A 493 13.05 8.62 -7.18
N SER A 494 14.24 8.74 -6.59
CA SER A 494 14.72 9.97 -5.98
C SER A 494 16.08 10.40 -6.53
N PHE A 495 16.30 11.72 -6.54
CA PHE A 495 17.53 12.41 -6.88
C PHE A 495 18.20 12.88 -5.60
N TYR A 496 19.41 12.42 -5.33
CA TYR A 496 20.17 12.73 -4.12
C TYR A 496 21.26 13.76 -4.44
N PHE A 497 21.31 14.84 -3.65
CA PHE A 497 22.14 16.03 -3.84
C PHE A 497 23.09 16.27 -2.65
N GLY A 498 23.61 15.20 -2.03
CA GLY A 498 24.51 15.32 -0.88
C GLY A 498 23.88 16.07 0.29
N ASP A 499 24.60 17.03 0.86
CA ASP A 499 24.15 17.87 2.00
C ASP A 499 22.87 18.66 1.71
N TYR A 500 22.52 18.90 0.44
CA TYR A 500 21.28 19.60 0.09
C TYR A 500 20.02 18.74 0.28
N GLY A 501 20.15 17.43 0.45
CA GLY A 501 19.05 16.49 0.60
C GLY A 501 18.65 15.80 -0.70
N HIS A 502 17.37 15.47 -0.87
CA HIS A 502 16.87 14.79 -2.07
C HIS A 502 15.56 15.37 -2.60
N ILE A 503 15.23 15.03 -3.84
CA ILE A 503 13.91 15.25 -4.47
C ILE A 503 13.38 13.90 -4.95
N SER A 504 12.16 13.52 -4.56
CA SER A 504 11.47 12.33 -5.03
C SER A 504 10.51 12.67 -6.17
N VAL A 505 10.43 11.78 -7.17
CA VAL A 505 9.53 11.94 -8.32
C VAL A 505 8.75 10.66 -8.62
N GLN A 506 7.57 10.82 -9.20
CA GLN A 506 6.76 9.72 -9.72
C GLN A 506 6.06 10.12 -11.03
N GLY A 507 5.96 9.19 -11.97
CA GLY A 507 5.03 9.31 -13.08
C GLY A 507 5.39 8.42 -14.28
N PRO A 508 4.67 8.60 -15.41
CA PRO A 508 4.94 7.85 -16.61
C PRO A 508 6.30 8.24 -17.19
N TYR A 509 7.04 7.24 -17.64
CA TYR A 509 8.27 7.40 -18.39
C TYR A 509 8.17 6.64 -19.72
N LEU A 510 8.12 7.40 -20.80
CA LEU A 510 8.03 6.92 -22.18
C LEU A 510 9.42 7.04 -22.83
N THR A 511 10.01 5.94 -23.30
CA THR A 511 11.38 6.00 -23.84
C THR A 511 11.49 6.69 -25.20
N TYR A 512 10.35 6.94 -25.86
CA TYR A 512 10.24 7.43 -27.23
C TYR A 512 9.75 8.90 -27.34
N GLN A 513 9.44 9.55 -26.21
CA GLN A 513 9.02 10.97 -26.18
C GLN A 513 9.31 11.62 -24.83
N ASP A 514 9.31 12.95 -24.80
CA ASP A 514 9.39 13.70 -23.54
C ASP A 514 8.26 13.28 -22.57
N SER A 515 8.62 13.11 -21.30
CA SER A 515 7.72 12.69 -20.22
C SER A 515 7.69 13.74 -19.12
N TYR A 516 6.61 13.81 -18.35
CA TYR A 516 6.47 14.71 -17.19
C TYR A 516 6.13 13.90 -15.95
N LEU A 517 6.98 13.98 -14.93
CA LEU A 517 6.81 13.32 -13.65
C LEU A 517 6.46 14.37 -12.59
N ALA A 518 5.60 14.01 -11.64
CA ALA A 518 5.29 14.84 -10.48
C ALA A 518 6.46 14.80 -9.49
N VAL A 519 6.77 15.95 -8.88
CA VAL A 519 7.63 16.00 -7.69
C VAL A 519 6.77 15.65 -6.48
N THR A 520 7.06 14.53 -5.82
CA THR A 520 6.24 13.94 -4.74
C THR A 520 6.76 14.29 -3.34
N GLY A 521 7.98 14.81 -3.25
CA GLY A 521 8.56 15.34 -2.03
C GLY A 521 10.03 15.69 -2.16
N GLY A 522 10.61 16.14 -1.05
CA GLY A 522 12.03 16.34 -0.89
C GLY A 522 12.41 16.54 0.58
N SER A 523 13.71 16.66 0.83
CA SER A 523 14.30 16.88 2.15
C SER A 523 15.45 17.89 2.08
N GLY A 524 15.96 18.34 3.23
CA GLY A 524 17.02 19.35 3.28
C GLY A 524 16.50 20.68 2.73
N ILE A 525 17.23 21.30 1.79
CA ILE A 525 16.75 22.55 1.15
C ILE A 525 15.51 22.33 0.27
N PHE A 526 15.18 21.07 -0.03
CA PHE A 526 14.01 20.68 -0.81
C PHE A 526 12.81 20.26 0.07
N GLU A 527 12.87 20.47 1.39
CA GLU A 527 11.72 20.23 2.25
C GLU A 527 10.53 21.11 1.82
N GLY A 528 9.34 20.51 1.71
CA GLY A 528 8.14 21.18 1.21
C GLY A 528 8.09 21.41 -0.32
N VAL A 529 9.07 20.92 -1.09
CA VAL A 529 9.09 21.09 -2.55
C VAL A 529 7.90 20.42 -3.24
N TYR A 530 7.32 21.12 -4.22
CA TYR A 530 6.32 20.57 -5.12
C TYR A 530 6.50 21.13 -6.54
N GLY A 531 5.99 20.43 -7.54
CA GLY A 531 6.13 20.82 -8.94
C GLY A 531 6.13 19.62 -9.88
N GLN A 532 6.77 19.80 -11.04
CA GLN A 532 6.92 18.76 -12.05
C GLN A 532 8.36 18.75 -12.57
N VAL A 533 8.81 17.61 -13.07
CA VAL A 533 10.06 17.48 -13.81
C VAL A 533 9.76 16.97 -15.22
N LYS A 534 10.31 17.66 -16.23
CA LYS A 534 10.35 17.17 -17.60
C LYS A 534 11.54 16.22 -17.75
N LEU A 535 11.30 14.97 -18.10
CA LEU A 535 12.29 13.95 -18.44
C LEU A 535 12.43 13.88 -19.96
N GLN A 536 13.66 13.97 -20.45
CA GLN A 536 14.01 13.81 -21.86
C GLN A 536 14.98 12.64 -22.03
N GLN A 537 14.57 11.61 -22.75
CA GLN A 537 15.42 10.45 -23.06
C GLN A 537 16.35 10.79 -24.24
N ILE A 538 17.65 10.89 -23.98
CA ILE A 538 18.67 11.22 -25.00
C ILE A 538 19.27 9.96 -25.63
N VAL A 539 19.82 9.06 -24.82
CA VAL A 539 20.36 7.76 -25.26
C VAL A 539 19.84 6.68 -24.33
N PHE A 540 18.97 5.78 -24.80
CA PHE A 540 18.38 4.75 -23.95
C PHE A 540 19.37 3.59 -23.69
N PRO A 541 19.46 3.06 -22.45
CA PRO A 541 18.98 3.60 -21.17
C PRO A 541 20.03 4.45 -20.44
N PHE A 542 21.05 4.96 -21.15
CA PHE A 542 22.29 5.47 -20.55
C PHE A 542 22.34 6.97 -20.24
N LYS A 543 21.51 7.81 -20.86
CA LYS A 543 21.62 9.27 -20.76
C LYS A 543 20.24 9.95 -20.79
N LEU A 544 19.87 10.59 -19.70
CA LEU A 544 18.62 11.34 -19.52
C LEU A 544 18.94 12.79 -19.16
N PHE A 545 18.05 13.72 -19.52
CA PHE A 545 18.09 15.11 -19.07
C PHE A 545 16.78 15.51 -18.41
N TYR A 546 16.90 16.28 -17.33
CA TYR A 546 15.79 16.69 -16.50
C TYR A 546 15.72 18.20 -16.39
N THR A 547 14.53 18.76 -16.61
CA THR A 547 14.19 20.14 -16.27
C THR A 547 13.13 20.14 -15.19
N PHE A 548 13.52 20.45 -13.96
CA PHE A 548 12.62 20.62 -12.84
C PHE A 548 11.98 22.02 -12.85
N TYR A 549 10.72 22.08 -12.46
CA TYR A 549 9.96 23.32 -12.25
C TYR A 549 9.48 23.34 -10.79
N LEU A 550 10.37 23.75 -9.89
CA LEU A 550 10.21 23.65 -8.45
C LEU A 550 9.46 24.86 -7.87
N LYS A 551 8.66 24.62 -6.84
CA LYS A 551 7.94 25.62 -6.04
C LYS A 551 7.93 25.19 -4.57
N GLY A 552 7.59 26.11 -3.67
CA GLY A 552 7.48 25.84 -2.24
C GLY A 552 8.78 25.87 -1.45
N ILE A 553 9.92 26.12 -2.10
CA ILE A 553 11.26 26.13 -1.50
C ILE A 553 11.90 27.52 -1.55
N PRO A 554 12.88 27.81 -0.66
CA PRO A 554 13.78 28.96 -0.77
C PRO A 554 14.54 28.99 -2.09
N ASP A 555 15.21 30.11 -2.38
CA ASP A 555 16.02 30.24 -3.60
C ASP A 555 17.15 29.20 -3.65
N LEU A 556 17.26 28.50 -4.78
CA LEU A 556 18.25 27.43 -4.98
C LEU A 556 19.68 27.97 -4.82
N PRO A 557 20.58 27.22 -4.13
CA PRO A 557 22.00 27.56 -4.05
C PRO A 557 22.62 27.72 -5.43
N ALA A 558 23.53 28.70 -5.57
CA ALA A 558 24.26 28.96 -6.80
C ALA A 558 24.99 27.71 -7.34
N ASP A 559 25.42 26.80 -6.46
CA ASP A 559 26.09 25.55 -6.85
C ASP A 559 25.20 24.54 -7.59
N LEU A 560 23.87 24.69 -7.50
CA LEU A 560 22.89 23.89 -8.26
C LEU A 560 22.37 24.65 -9.49
N LEU A 561 22.74 25.92 -9.65
CA LEU A 561 22.31 26.78 -10.75
C LEU A 561 23.41 26.90 -11.80
N GLY A 562 23.09 26.54 -13.04
CA GLY A 562 23.99 26.67 -14.17
C GLY A 562 23.20 26.82 -15.47
N LYS A 563 23.80 27.45 -16.48
CA LYS A 563 23.19 27.51 -17.81
C LYS A 563 23.30 26.12 -18.45
N PRO A 564 22.18 25.43 -18.75
CA PRO A 564 22.27 24.05 -19.21
C PRO A 564 22.93 23.95 -20.59
N VAL A 565 23.77 22.93 -20.76
CA VAL A 565 24.19 22.47 -22.08
C VAL A 565 22.97 21.82 -22.75
N PRO A 566 22.63 22.17 -24.00
CA PRO A 566 21.48 21.58 -24.70
C PRO A 566 21.57 20.04 -24.81
N PRO A 567 20.48 19.29 -24.53
CA PRO A 567 20.44 17.83 -24.66
C PRO A 567 20.90 17.32 -26.02
N SER A 568 21.96 16.51 -26.02
CA SER A 568 22.43 15.80 -27.22
C SER A 568 23.12 14.47 -26.83
N PRO A 569 23.20 13.48 -27.73
CA PRO A 569 23.93 12.24 -27.46
C PRO A 569 25.42 12.45 -27.12
N THR A 570 26.04 13.52 -27.61
CA THR A 570 27.48 13.80 -27.51
C THR A 570 27.87 14.63 -26.28
N VAL A 571 26.92 15.10 -25.47
CA VAL A 571 27.26 15.87 -24.26
C VAL A 571 27.87 14.97 -23.19
N GLU A 572 28.96 15.40 -22.56
CA GLU A 572 29.71 14.62 -21.58
C GLU A 572 30.09 15.51 -20.38
N PRO A 573 30.04 14.99 -19.13
CA PRO A 573 30.53 15.70 -17.95
C PRO A 573 32.01 16.09 -18.06
N SER A 574 32.37 17.20 -17.42
CA SER A 574 33.76 17.68 -17.33
C SER A 574 34.67 16.62 -16.72
N ALA A 575 35.97 16.64 -17.07
CA ALA A 575 36.94 15.70 -16.49
C ALA A 575 36.97 15.80 -14.95
N ALA A 576 36.88 17.02 -14.41
CA ALA A 576 36.79 17.29 -12.97
C ALA A 576 35.55 16.65 -12.32
N ALA A 577 34.38 16.75 -12.96
CA ALA A 577 33.14 16.14 -12.47
C ALA A 577 33.20 14.60 -12.50
N LYS A 578 33.78 14.02 -13.56
CA LYS A 578 33.96 12.56 -13.68
C LYS A 578 34.97 12.00 -12.68
N ALA A 579 36.08 12.70 -12.50
CA ALA A 579 37.12 12.33 -11.54
C ALA A 579 36.77 12.70 -10.08
N THR A 580 35.62 13.33 -9.85
CA THR A 580 35.15 13.79 -8.52
C THR A 580 36.18 14.67 -7.81
N GLU A 581 36.84 15.55 -8.57
CA GLU A 581 37.75 16.56 -8.02
C GLU A 581 36.96 17.56 -7.15
N PRO A 582 37.56 18.17 -6.10
CA PRO A 582 36.82 19.02 -5.16
C PRO A 582 36.00 20.15 -5.82
N GLN A 583 36.54 20.79 -6.86
CA GLN A 583 35.87 21.81 -7.68
C GLN A 583 34.74 21.26 -8.58
N GLY A 584 34.80 19.96 -8.91
CA GLY A 584 33.86 19.24 -9.78
C GLY A 584 32.76 18.52 -9.00
N THR A 585 32.60 18.77 -7.70
CA THR A 585 31.59 18.13 -6.84
C THR A 585 30.86 19.18 -5.99
N ILE A 586 29.65 18.86 -5.53
CA ILE A 586 29.01 19.60 -4.43
C ILE A 586 29.43 19.03 -3.06
N PRO A 587 29.22 19.76 -1.95
CA PRO A 587 29.52 19.27 -0.60
C PRO A 587 28.84 17.92 -0.30
N ASN A 588 29.65 16.97 0.15
CA ASN A 588 29.26 15.60 0.52
C ASN A 588 28.30 14.93 -0.49
N PHE A 589 28.53 15.10 -1.80
CA PHE A 589 27.69 14.53 -2.85
C PHE A 589 27.47 13.01 -2.64
N THR A 590 26.24 12.54 -2.85
CA THR A 590 25.91 11.12 -2.68
C THR A 590 26.50 10.31 -3.84
N ASN A 591 27.51 9.47 -3.58
CA ASN A 591 28.24 8.79 -4.65
C ASN A 591 27.53 7.57 -5.24
#